data_AF-A0A3L7VGB6-F1
#
_entry.id   AF-A0A3L7VGB6-F1
#
_cell.length_a   1.000
_cell.length_b   1.000
_cell.length_c   1.000
_cell.angle_alpha   90.00
_cell.angle_beta   90.00
_cell.angle_gamma   90.00
#
_symmetry.space_group_name_H-M   'P 1'
#
loop_
_entity.id
_entity.type
_entity.pdbx_description
1 polymer ?
#
loop_
_entity_poly.entity_id
_entity_poly.type
_entity_poly.pdbx_seq_one_letter_code
_entity_poly.pdbx_strand_id
1 'polypeptide(L)'
;MTGILTLLLGVGNLVGHIGAAETPFAGVWKVVGTLPAQGGGQDSILGLVEIKGDEKSPKVELLTHGIEPFKNAKATGATLKDGELTFALSSGQLNISFVFVGPANKATRTGGHMDLRSNLLPAYLSKSDKKDLKDVKLETPAEGNEKLQAITKAANLDEQIQLAKAMVKDLPGRAATIRGTTLVVIAALKSGKSDQAAQMADVVVSSANDFGKAFSSRITREIAGELAKEKGSAPKAILLSEGLLKDLGPTAPAQQEAGLLGVLRMAFLKIGKTDDAAKITARLDGLESKLDLEFEKINIPFKPTPYAGRKADSNRAVVVELFTGAMCPPCVAADVSFDALIKTYTSKDVILLQYHLHIPGPDALTNATSESRQNFYEKDIEGTPTMMINGKAGPPLGGNRQGAERSYQALTKIINTSLSNAPTPVELSIEAGASGNKVGARVIYKGLKSTENLKLHTVLIENEVRYPGSNGQRLHHHIVRDFLGGVTGVALKKTEGEESFTVEIPKLRETLTGYLEKFEKENGPFPVSSKPLDLKHLKLVVFI
;
A
#
# COMPACT_ATOMS: atom_id res chain seq x y z
N MET A 1 -77.23 -61.52 10.59
CA MET A 1 -77.04 -60.08 10.29
C MET A 1 -75.53 -59.88 10.13
N THR A 2 -75.05 -59.94 8.87
CA THR A 2 -74.47 -58.79 8.11
C THR A 2 -73.15 -58.32 8.75
N GLY A 3 -71.95 -58.59 8.21
CA GLY A 3 -71.45 -58.37 6.83
C GLY A 3 -70.79 -56.97 6.78
N ILE A 4 -69.66 -56.62 6.14
CA ILE A 4 -68.82 -57.17 5.07
C ILE A 4 -67.55 -56.28 5.00
N LEU A 5 -66.45 -56.85 4.49
CA LEU A 5 -65.14 -56.29 4.13
C LEU A 5 -65.18 -55.36 2.88
N THR A 6 -64.06 -54.66 2.56
CA THR A 6 -63.55 -54.18 1.24
C THR A 6 -63.40 -52.63 1.16
N LEU A 7 -62.51 -51.95 0.40
CA LEU A 7 -61.08 -52.05 0.02
C LEU A 7 -60.78 -50.78 -0.87
N LEU A 8 -59.72 -50.02 -0.60
CA LEU A 8 -58.79 -49.29 -1.53
C LEU A 8 -59.20 -48.14 -2.52
N LEU A 9 -58.16 -47.30 -2.78
CA LEU A 9 -57.90 -46.23 -3.80
C LEU A 9 -58.21 -44.79 -3.34
N GLY A 10 -57.39 -43.74 -3.48
CA GLY A 10 -56.08 -43.49 -4.12
C GLY A 10 -55.99 -42.02 -4.58
N VAL A 11 -54.79 -41.43 -4.50
CA VAL A 11 -54.28 -40.25 -5.26
C VAL A 11 -54.55 -38.83 -4.72
N GLY A 12 -53.45 -38.08 -4.46
CA GLY A 12 -53.42 -36.63 -4.71
C GLY A 12 -52.72 -35.70 -3.69
N ASN A 13 -51.45 -35.96 -3.31
CA ASN A 13 -50.63 -34.93 -2.66
C ASN A 13 -50.27 -33.82 -3.67
N LEU A 14 -50.91 -32.65 -3.54
CA LEU A 14 -50.50 -31.42 -4.21
C LEU A 14 -49.36 -30.77 -3.42
N VAL A 15 -48.13 -31.27 -3.57
CA VAL A 15 -46.93 -30.53 -3.15
C VAL A 15 -46.59 -29.56 -4.27
N GLY A 16 -47.12 -28.34 -4.17
CA GLY A 16 -46.67 -27.24 -5.02
C GLY A 16 -45.16 -27.04 -4.84
N HIS A 17 -44.38 -27.32 -5.88
CA HIS A 17 -43.01 -26.87 -5.96
C HIS A 17 -43.02 -25.34 -6.03
N ILE A 18 -42.68 -24.67 -4.93
CA ILE A 18 -42.28 -23.27 -4.96
C ILE A 18 -40.94 -23.26 -5.70
N GLY A 19 -40.95 -23.00 -7.01
CA GLY A 19 -39.73 -22.79 -7.78
C GLY A 19 -38.91 -21.66 -7.16
N ALA A 20 -37.59 -21.85 -7.06
CA ALA A 20 -36.69 -20.79 -6.61
C ALA A 20 -36.91 -19.55 -7.49
N ALA A 21 -37.15 -18.39 -6.87
CA ALA A 21 -37.31 -17.15 -7.61
C ALA A 21 -36.01 -16.85 -8.37
N GLU A 22 -36.13 -16.49 -9.66
CA GLU A 22 -34.99 -16.05 -10.45
C GLU A 22 -34.32 -14.84 -9.80
N THR A 23 -33.00 -14.74 -9.96
CA THR A 23 -32.24 -13.60 -9.45
C THR A 23 -32.83 -12.27 -9.96
N PRO A 24 -32.87 -11.21 -9.15
CA PRO A 24 -33.34 -9.88 -9.60
C PRO A 24 -32.47 -9.30 -10.72
N PHE A 25 -31.30 -9.88 -10.96
CA PHE A 25 -30.40 -9.55 -12.05
C PHE A 25 -30.65 -10.35 -13.34
N ALA A 26 -31.66 -11.21 -13.42
CA ALA A 26 -31.85 -12.06 -14.59
C ALA A 26 -32.00 -11.26 -15.90
N GLY A 27 -31.31 -11.72 -16.94
CA GLY A 27 -31.35 -11.13 -18.28
C GLY A 27 -30.00 -10.62 -18.79
N VAL A 28 -30.04 -9.83 -19.86
CA VAL A 28 -28.86 -9.31 -20.55
C VAL A 28 -28.58 -7.86 -20.13
N TRP A 29 -27.32 -7.59 -19.80
CA TRP A 29 -26.86 -6.31 -19.26
C TRP A 29 -25.59 -5.84 -19.93
N LYS A 30 -25.52 -4.53 -20.20
CA LYS A 30 -24.26 -3.84 -20.46
C LYS A 30 -23.57 -3.61 -19.13
N VAL A 31 -22.32 -4.04 -19.03
CA VAL A 31 -21.42 -3.72 -17.92
C VAL A 31 -20.69 -2.44 -18.29
N VAL A 32 -20.90 -1.37 -17.51
CA VAL A 32 -20.31 -0.06 -17.78
C VAL A 32 -19.45 0.37 -16.61
N GLY A 33 -18.19 0.71 -16.89
CA GLY A 33 -17.30 1.36 -15.92
C GLY A 33 -17.22 2.86 -16.19
N THR A 34 -17.25 3.68 -15.15
CA THR A 34 -17.00 5.13 -15.28
C THR A 34 -15.54 5.42 -14.95
N LEU A 35 -14.75 5.71 -15.99
CA LEU A 35 -13.33 6.03 -15.87
C LEU A 35 -13.10 7.53 -15.61
N PRO A 36 -12.05 7.89 -14.85
CA PRO A 36 -11.65 9.29 -14.70
C PRO A 36 -11.23 9.88 -16.06
N ALA A 37 -11.93 10.91 -16.50
CA ALA A 37 -11.61 11.70 -17.70
C ALA A 37 -11.86 13.19 -17.44
N GLN A 38 -11.36 14.06 -18.33
CA GLN A 38 -11.66 15.49 -18.26
C GLN A 38 -13.18 15.73 -18.33
N GLY A 39 -13.69 16.71 -17.58
CA GLY A 39 -15.09 17.15 -17.71
C GLY A 39 -16.16 16.30 -17.00
N GLY A 40 -15.79 15.30 -16.19
CA GLY A 40 -16.73 14.65 -15.27
C GLY A 40 -16.66 13.12 -15.22
N GLY A 41 -15.98 12.51 -16.20
CA GLY A 41 -15.81 11.07 -16.32
C GLY A 41 -16.26 10.58 -17.71
N GLN A 42 -15.85 9.38 -18.06
CA GLN A 42 -16.22 8.70 -19.30
C GLN A 42 -16.83 7.35 -18.96
N ASP A 43 -18.04 7.11 -19.45
CA ASP A 43 -18.70 5.81 -19.36
C ASP A 43 -18.23 4.94 -20.52
N SER A 44 -17.59 3.82 -20.18
CA SER A 44 -17.08 2.83 -21.13
C SER A 44 -17.82 1.50 -20.94
N ILE A 45 -18.48 1.03 -22.01
CA ILE A 45 -19.09 -0.30 -22.04
C ILE A 45 -17.96 -1.32 -22.10
N LEU A 46 -17.78 -2.07 -21.01
CA LEU A 46 -16.72 -3.06 -20.89
C LEU A 46 -17.11 -4.40 -21.53
N GLY A 47 -18.40 -4.71 -21.53
CA GLY A 47 -18.93 -5.90 -22.17
C GLY A 47 -20.45 -6.03 -22.02
N LEU A 48 -21.00 -6.99 -22.73
CA LEU A 48 -22.38 -7.43 -22.60
C LEU A 48 -22.38 -8.77 -21.87
N VAL A 49 -23.11 -8.88 -20.77
CA VAL A 49 -23.22 -10.11 -19.98
C VAL A 49 -24.65 -10.60 -19.94
N GLU A 50 -24.82 -11.92 -19.88
CA GLU A 50 -26.08 -12.57 -19.55
C GLU A 50 -25.99 -13.12 -18.12
N ILE A 51 -27.01 -12.82 -17.32
CA ILE A 51 -27.10 -13.25 -15.93
C ILE A 51 -28.30 -14.19 -15.80
N LYS A 52 -28.05 -15.40 -15.28
CA LYS A 52 -29.03 -16.48 -15.13
C LYS A 52 -28.95 -17.09 -13.72
N GLY A 53 -29.90 -17.96 -13.41
CA GLY A 53 -29.92 -18.73 -12.17
C GLY A 53 -30.77 -18.08 -11.08
N ASP A 54 -30.63 -18.59 -9.87
CA ASP A 54 -31.33 -18.11 -8.69
C ASP A 54 -30.36 -17.38 -7.74
N GLU A 55 -30.86 -16.96 -6.59
CA GLU A 55 -30.06 -16.24 -5.59
C GLU A 55 -28.92 -17.07 -4.99
N LYS A 56 -29.03 -18.41 -5.00
CA LYS A 56 -28.02 -19.30 -4.42
C LYS A 56 -26.92 -19.65 -5.41
N SER A 57 -27.23 -19.65 -6.70
CA SER A 57 -26.32 -20.06 -7.77
C SER A 57 -26.43 -19.16 -9.00
N PRO A 58 -26.13 -17.86 -8.88
CA PRO A 58 -26.13 -16.97 -10.04
C PRO A 58 -25.02 -17.37 -11.01
N LYS A 59 -25.31 -17.26 -12.30
CA LYS A 59 -24.36 -17.49 -13.38
C LYS A 59 -24.25 -16.22 -14.23
N VAL A 60 -23.02 -15.80 -14.51
CA VAL A 60 -22.74 -14.67 -15.39
C VAL A 60 -21.92 -15.17 -16.57
N GLU A 61 -22.34 -14.84 -17.77
CA GLU A 61 -21.68 -15.20 -19.02
C GLU A 61 -21.38 -13.93 -19.83
N LEU A 62 -20.14 -13.79 -20.32
CA LEU A 62 -19.78 -12.68 -21.21
C LEU A 62 -20.22 -13.03 -22.64
N LEU A 63 -21.21 -12.32 -23.17
CA LEU A 63 -21.70 -12.50 -24.53
C LEU A 63 -20.80 -11.82 -25.56
N THR A 64 -20.32 -10.62 -25.26
CA THR A 64 -19.40 -9.89 -26.14
C THR A 64 -18.57 -8.89 -25.33
N HIS A 65 -17.37 -8.58 -25.83
CA HIS A 65 -16.47 -7.61 -25.22
C HIS A 65 -16.74 -6.21 -25.75
N GLY A 66 -16.62 -5.20 -24.89
CA GLY A 66 -16.68 -3.79 -25.27
C GLY A 66 -15.30 -3.13 -25.35
N ILE A 67 -14.24 -3.80 -24.89
CA ILE A 67 -12.86 -3.32 -24.96
C ILE A 67 -11.92 -4.46 -25.37
N GLU A 68 -10.86 -4.15 -26.13
CA GLU A 68 -9.92 -5.15 -26.66
C GLU A 68 -9.29 -6.03 -25.56
N PRO A 69 -8.91 -5.52 -24.37
CA PRO A 69 -8.39 -6.36 -23.30
C PRO A 69 -9.36 -7.45 -22.83
N PHE A 70 -10.65 -7.35 -23.15
CA PHE A 70 -11.68 -8.34 -22.80
C PHE A 70 -12.08 -9.26 -23.95
N LYS A 71 -11.40 -9.20 -25.10
CA LYS A 71 -11.71 -10.05 -26.26
C LYS A 71 -11.77 -11.54 -25.94
N ASN A 72 -10.91 -12.01 -25.04
CA ASN A 72 -10.86 -13.39 -24.56
C ASN A 72 -11.18 -13.47 -23.06
N ALA A 73 -11.93 -12.51 -22.52
CA ALA A 73 -12.28 -12.52 -21.11
C ALA A 73 -13.35 -13.58 -20.81
N LYS A 74 -13.33 -14.10 -19.59
CA LYS A 74 -14.40 -14.94 -19.05
C LYS A 74 -14.96 -14.32 -17.78
N ALA A 75 -16.27 -14.48 -17.60
CA ALA A 75 -16.92 -14.19 -16.34
C ALA A 75 -16.64 -15.32 -15.33
N THR A 76 -16.23 -14.98 -14.12
CA THR A 76 -15.90 -15.94 -13.06
C THR A 76 -16.40 -15.45 -11.69
N GLY A 77 -16.54 -16.38 -10.74
CA GLY A 77 -16.80 -16.04 -9.34
C GLY A 77 -18.15 -15.38 -9.06
N ALA A 78 -19.17 -15.66 -9.88
CA ALA A 78 -20.51 -15.11 -9.70
C ALA A 78 -21.12 -15.53 -8.36
N THR A 79 -21.48 -14.56 -7.52
CA THR A 79 -22.15 -14.77 -6.22
C THR A 79 -23.18 -13.67 -5.99
N LEU A 80 -24.25 -14.00 -5.27
CA LEU A 80 -25.24 -13.03 -4.82
C LEU A 80 -25.36 -13.16 -3.31
N LYS A 81 -25.04 -12.08 -2.58
CA LYS A 81 -25.09 -12.06 -1.12
C LYS A 81 -25.54 -10.70 -0.65
N ASP A 82 -26.46 -10.66 0.32
CA ASP A 82 -26.98 -9.42 0.91
C ASP A 82 -27.50 -8.42 -0.15
N GLY A 83 -28.05 -8.95 -1.26
CA GLY A 83 -28.53 -8.15 -2.39
C GLY A 83 -27.44 -7.64 -3.33
N GLU A 84 -26.16 -7.95 -3.13
CA GLU A 84 -25.05 -7.55 -4.00
C GLU A 84 -24.60 -8.70 -4.92
N LEU A 85 -24.67 -8.48 -6.24
CA LEU A 85 -24.11 -9.40 -7.23
C LEU A 85 -22.63 -9.11 -7.42
N THR A 86 -21.78 -10.10 -7.16
CA THR A 86 -20.33 -10.02 -7.41
C THR A 86 -19.95 -10.97 -8.53
N PHE A 87 -19.09 -10.53 -9.47
CA PHE A 87 -18.42 -11.39 -10.45
C PHE A 87 -17.14 -10.70 -10.94
N ALA A 88 -16.27 -11.42 -11.65
CA ALA A 88 -15.08 -10.85 -12.28
C ALA A 88 -15.05 -11.13 -13.78
N LEU A 89 -14.46 -10.21 -14.56
CA LEU A 89 -14.07 -10.43 -15.95
C LEU A 89 -12.55 -10.57 -16.02
N SER A 90 -12.07 -11.73 -16.46
CA SER A 90 -10.64 -12.07 -16.43
C SER A 90 -10.11 -12.44 -17.81
N SER A 91 -9.02 -11.83 -18.25
CA SER A 91 -8.27 -12.19 -19.48
C SER A 91 -6.77 -12.03 -19.27
N GLY A 92 -6.02 -13.14 -19.35
CA GLY A 92 -4.58 -13.15 -19.08
C GLY A 92 -4.25 -12.63 -17.68
N GLN A 93 -3.46 -11.56 -17.59
CA GLN A 93 -3.13 -10.89 -16.32
C GLN A 93 -4.17 -9.85 -15.88
N LEU A 94 -5.11 -9.48 -16.75
CA LEU A 94 -6.15 -8.52 -16.41
C LEU A 94 -7.30 -9.24 -15.70
N ASN A 95 -7.61 -8.78 -14.49
CA ASN A 95 -8.76 -9.24 -13.73
C ASN A 95 -9.47 -8.01 -13.14
N ILE A 96 -10.72 -7.78 -13.53
CA ILE A 96 -11.56 -6.71 -12.96
C ILE A 96 -12.73 -7.36 -12.24
N SER A 97 -12.82 -7.13 -10.94
CA SER A 97 -13.96 -7.56 -10.13
C SER A 97 -15.03 -6.48 -10.11
N PHE A 98 -16.29 -6.89 -10.15
CA PHE A 98 -17.46 -6.04 -10.14
C PHE A 98 -18.37 -6.43 -8.99
N VAL A 99 -19.00 -5.42 -8.39
CA VAL A 99 -20.07 -5.59 -7.41
C VAL A 99 -21.21 -4.66 -7.80
N PHE A 100 -22.42 -5.19 -7.94
CA PHE A 100 -23.62 -4.41 -8.26
C PHE A 100 -24.68 -4.59 -7.20
N VAL A 101 -25.31 -3.49 -6.80
CA VAL A 101 -26.43 -3.52 -5.84
C VAL A 101 -27.67 -4.04 -6.55
N GLY A 102 -28.49 -4.82 -5.84
CA GLY A 102 -29.75 -5.36 -6.33
C GLY A 102 -30.62 -4.26 -6.95
N PRO A 103 -31.14 -4.43 -8.18
CA PRO A 103 -31.99 -3.42 -8.77
C PRO A 103 -33.24 -3.24 -7.90
N ALA A 104 -33.60 -1.99 -7.60
CA ALA A 104 -34.94 -1.69 -7.09
C ALA A 104 -35.97 -2.29 -8.07
N ASN A 105 -37.12 -2.75 -7.55
CA ASN A 105 -38.09 -3.51 -8.34
C ASN A 105 -38.37 -2.86 -9.72
N LYS A 106 -38.11 -3.59 -10.81
CA LYS A 106 -38.22 -3.17 -12.23
C LYS A 106 -37.20 -2.14 -12.74
N ALA A 107 -36.13 -1.83 -12.02
CA ALA A 107 -35.10 -0.91 -12.53
C ALA A 107 -34.40 -1.47 -13.78
N THR A 108 -34.25 -0.63 -14.81
CA THR A 108 -33.51 -0.95 -16.04
C THR A 108 -32.01 -0.69 -15.90
N ARG A 109 -31.59 -0.13 -14.77
CA ARG A 109 -30.19 0.17 -14.44
C ARG A 109 -29.97 0.00 -12.95
N THR A 110 -28.79 -0.47 -12.58
CA THR A 110 -28.39 -0.53 -11.17
C THR A 110 -26.91 -0.17 -11.00
N GLY A 111 -26.61 0.52 -9.91
CA GLY A 111 -25.27 0.99 -9.58
C GLY A 111 -24.42 -0.10 -8.93
N GLY A 112 -23.12 0.15 -8.92
CA GLY A 112 -22.13 -0.76 -8.38
C GLY A 112 -20.73 -0.16 -8.48
N HIS A 113 -19.71 -0.97 -8.24
CA HIS A 113 -18.34 -0.54 -8.45
C HIS A 113 -17.53 -1.64 -9.12
N MET A 114 -16.40 -1.24 -9.68
CA MET A 114 -15.38 -2.15 -10.17
C MET A 114 -14.08 -1.91 -9.42
N ASP A 115 -13.36 -2.99 -9.12
CA ASP A 115 -11.98 -2.94 -8.64
C ASP A 115 -11.04 -3.05 -9.85
N LEU A 116 -10.38 -1.94 -10.16
CA LEU A 116 -9.32 -1.89 -11.15
C LEU A 116 -7.99 -1.60 -10.44
N ARG A 117 -7.19 -2.65 -10.20
CA ARG A 117 -5.86 -2.56 -9.58
C ARG A 117 -5.91 -1.92 -8.18
N SER A 118 -6.83 -2.39 -7.34
CA SER A 118 -7.10 -1.90 -5.99
C SER A 118 -7.67 -0.48 -5.94
N ASN A 119 -8.25 -0.01 -7.06
CA ASN A 119 -8.98 1.24 -7.13
C ASN A 119 -10.46 0.96 -7.39
N LEU A 120 -11.31 1.29 -6.42
CA LEU A 120 -12.76 1.12 -6.53
C LEU A 120 -13.36 2.28 -7.32
N LEU A 121 -13.70 2.01 -8.57
CA LEU A 121 -14.29 2.97 -9.50
C LEU A 121 -15.79 2.73 -9.65
N PRO A 122 -16.61 3.77 -9.86
CA PRO A 122 -18.04 3.58 -10.13
C PRO A 122 -18.27 2.70 -11.37
N ALA A 123 -19.26 1.84 -11.27
CA ALA A 123 -19.74 1.02 -12.37
C ALA A 123 -21.27 0.92 -12.32
N TYR A 124 -21.89 0.46 -13.39
CA TYR A 124 -23.31 0.13 -13.39
C TYR A 124 -23.64 -0.95 -14.42
N LEU A 125 -24.76 -1.63 -14.18
CA LEU A 125 -25.40 -2.48 -15.16
C LEU A 125 -26.56 -1.72 -15.81
N SER A 126 -26.68 -1.78 -17.13
CA SER A 126 -27.84 -1.27 -17.87
C SER A 126 -28.47 -2.40 -18.68
N LYS A 127 -29.78 -2.64 -18.52
CA LYS A 127 -30.49 -3.67 -19.29
C LYS A 127 -30.31 -3.46 -20.78
N SER A 128 -30.24 -4.56 -21.51
CA SER A 128 -30.08 -4.58 -22.95
C SER A 128 -30.87 -5.73 -23.56
N ASP A 129 -31.47 -5.48 -24.72
CA ASP A 129 -32.09 -6.48 -25.60
C ASP A 129 -31.12 -6.97 -26.70
N LYS A 130 -29.99 -6.27 -26.87
CA LYS A 130 -28.95 -6.59 -27.84
C LYS A 130 -28.25 -7.91 -27.50
N LYS A 131 -27.73 -8.57 -28.53
CA LYS A 131 -26.87 -9.76 -28.43
C LYS A 131 -25.38 -9.48 -28.71
N ASP A 132 -25.08 -8.32 -29.29
CA ASP A 132 -23.72 -7.84 -29.55
C ASP A 132 -23.61 -6.31 -29.35
N LEU A 133 -22.42 -5.74 -29.59
CA LEU A 133 -22.12 -4.32 -29.43
C LEU A 133 -21.70 -3.62 -30.74
N LYS A 134 -21.94 -4.21 -31.92
CA LYS A 134 -21.38 -3.70 -33.19
C LYS A 134 -21.81 -2.27 -33.54
N ASP A 135 -23.07 -1.94 -33.25
CA ASP A 135 -23.66 -0.62 -33.52
C ASP A 135 -23.85 0.23 -32.25
N VAL A 136 -23.11 -0.11 -31.19
CA VAL A 136 -23.20 0.59 -29.91
C VAL A 136 -21.99 1.48 -29.74
N LYS A 137 -22.22 2.77 -29.45
CA LYS A 137 -21.14 3.67 -29.05
C LYS A 137 -20.59 3.21 -27.71
N LEU A 138 -19.37 2.67 -27.72
CA LEU A 138 -18.73 2.04 -26.57
C LEU A 138 -18.32 3.04 -25.48
N GLU A 139 -18.03 4.28 -25.88
CA GLU A 139 -17.61 5.34 -24.97
C GLU A 139 -18.49 6.57 -25.09
N THR A 140 -18.98 7.05 -23.95
CA THR A 140 -19.79 8.27 -23.88
C THR A 140 -19.36 9.14 -22.71
N PRO A 141 -19.54 10.47 -22.77
CA PRO A 141 -19.39 11.29 -21.58
C PRO A 141 -20.29 10.75 -20.47
N ALA A 142 -19.77 10.67 -19.25
CA ALA A 142 -20.56 10.20 -18.11
C ALA A 142 -21.82 11.05 -17.94
N GLU A 143 -22.94 10.38 -17.69
CA GLU A 143 -24.23 11.04 -17.49
C GLU A 143 -24.16 11.99 -16.28
N GLY A 144 -24.60 13.23 -16.48
CA GLY A 144 -24.54 14.27 -15.46
C GLY A 144 -23.34 15.22 -15.55
N ASN A 145 -22.47 15.07 -16.56
CA ASN A 145 -21.34 15.98 -16.77
C ASN A 145 -21.76 17.47 -16.87
N GLU A 146 -22.89 17.78 -17.52
CA GLU A 146 -23.41 19.16 -17.60
C GLU A 146 -23.80 19.72 -16.22
N LYS A 147 -24.49 18.92 -15.39
CA LYS A 147 -24.85 19.30 -14.01
C LYS A 147 -23.60 19.48 -13.14
N LEU A 148 -22.58 18.64 -13.34
CA LEU A 148 -21.30 18.78 -12.65
C LEU A 148 -20.58 20.09 -13.04
N GLN A 149 -20.62 20.45 -14.31
CA GLN A 149 -20.09 21.74 -14.78
C GLN A 149 -20.89 22.91 -14.19
N ALA A 150 -22.22 22.80 -14.10
CA ALA A 150 -23.04 23.81 -13.45
C ALA A 150 -22.66 24.01 -11.97
N ILE A 151 -22.47 22.92 -11.20
CA ILE A 151 -21.98 22.99 -9.81
C ILE A 151 -20.63 23.71 -9.75
N THR A 152 -19.70 23.36 -10.64
CA THR A 152 -18.35 23.95 -10.64
C THR A 152 -18.36 25.44 -11.00
N LYS A 153 -19.31 25.86 -11.85
CA LYS A 153 -19.46 27.25 -12.32
C LYS A 153 -20.40 28.10 -11.45
N ALA A 154 -21.06 27.52 -10.46
CA ALA A 154 -22.01 28.22 -9.62
C ALA A 154 -21.34 29.40 -8.90
N ALA A 155 -22.08 30.50 -8.72
CA ALA A 155 -21.55 31.76 -8.24
C ALA A 155 -21.13 31.73 -6.77
N ASN A 156 -21.76 30.88 -5.96
CA ASN A 156 -21.51 30.76 -4.53
C ASN A 156 -21.83 29.36 -4.00
N LEU A 157 -21.42 29.09 -2.75
CA LEU A 157 -21.59 27.79 -2.11
C LEU A 157 -23.06 27.36 -1.96
N ASP A 158 -23.99 28.28 -1.69
CA ASP A 158 -25.40 27.94 -1.53
C ASP A 158 -25.99 27.43 -2.85
N GLU A 159 -25.64 28.07 -3.96
CA GLU A 159 -26.01 27.61 -5.31
C GLU A 159 -25.39 26.23 -5.61
N GLN A 160 -24.12 26.00 -5.25
CA GLN A 160 -23.49 24.68 -5.38
C GLN A 160 -24.23 23.60 -4.60
N ILE A 161 -24.63 23.89 -3.34
CA ILE A 161 -25.38 22.97 -2.49
C ILE A 161 -26.74 22.63 -3.12
N GLN A 162 -27.47 23.63 -3.63
CA GLN A 162 -28.77 23.40 -4.27
C GLN A 162 -28.62 22.55 -5.54
N LEU A 163 -27.65 22.87 -6.39
CA LEU A 163 -27.39 22.11 -7.62
C LEU A 163 -26.97 20.67 -7.31
N ALA A 164 -26.12 20.45 -6.30
CA ALA A 164 -25.71 19.11 -5.89
C ALA A 164 -26.88 18.29 -5.33
N LYS A 165 -27.75 18.90 -4.51
CA LYS A 165 -28.96 18.22 -3.99
C LYS A 165 -29.95 17.88 -5.11
N ALA A 166 -30.15 18.79 -6.06
CA ALA A 166 -30.96 18.52 -7.25
C ALA A 166 -30.38 17.37 -8.07
N MET A 167 -29.05 17.33 -8.23
CA MET A 167 -28.36 16.27 -8.95
C MET A 167 -28.57 14.89 -8.31
N VAL A 168 -28.58 14.79 -6.97
CA VAL A 168 -28.87 13.52 -6.27
C VAL A 168 -30.26 13.00 -6.60
N LYS A 169 -31.26 13.90 -6.67
CA LYS A 169 -32.64 13.54 -7.02
C LYS A 169 -32.76 13.13 -8.48
N ASP A 170 -32.12 13.87 -9.38
CA ASP A 170 -32.26 13.69 -10.83
C ASP A 170 -31.46 12.49 -11.36
N LEU A 171 -30.33 12.18 -10.71
CA LEU A 171 -29.33 11.21 -11.16
C LEU A 171 -28.90 10.25 -10.03
N PRO A 172 -29.82 9.48 -9.43
CA PRO A 172 -29.47 8.47 -8.42
C PRO A 172 -28.59 7.38 -9.04
N GLY A 173 -27.63 6.85 -8.28
CA GLY A 173 -26.68 5.85 -8.75
C GLY A 173 -25.80 6.29 -9.92
N ARG A 174 -25.48 7.59 -10.03
CA ARG A 174 -24.54 8.12 -11.04
C ARG A 174 -23.23 8.59 -10.43
N ALA A 175 -22.12 8.25 -11.07
CA ALA A 175 -20.78 8.66 -10.65
C ALA A 175 -20.67 10.19 -10.48
N ALA A 176 -21.32 10.93 -11.37
CA ALA A 176 -21.33 12.39 -11.34
C ALA A 176 -22.00 12.96 -10.08
N THR A 177 -22.97 12.25 -9.49
CA THR A 177 -23.63 12.63 -8.23
C THR A 177 -22.66 12.56 -7.05
N ILE A 178 -21.89 11.47 -6.93
CA ILE A 178 -20.85 11.32 -5.91
C ILE A 178 -19.79 12.41 -6.06
N ARG A 179 -19.32 12.63 -7.29
CA ARG A 179 -18.32 13.65 -7.58
C ARG A 179 -18.83 15.06 -7.27
N GLY A 180 -20.03 15.41 -7.72
CA GLY A 180 -20.64 16.72 -7.49
C GLY A 180 -20.82 17.01 -6.01
N THR A 181 -21.43 16.09 -5.27
CA THR A 181 -21.63 16.25 -3.81
C THR A 181 -20.30 16.31 -3.04
N THR A 182 -19.30 15.52 -3.41
CA THR A 182 -17.95 15.57 -2.82
C THR A 182 -17.27 16.91 -3.06
N LEU A 183 -17.37 17.47 -4.28
CA LEU A 183 -16.82 18.80 -4.60
C LEU A 183 -17.44 19.88 -3.70
N VAL A 184 -18.74 19.80 -3.42
CA VAL A 184 -19.41 20.75 -2.52
C VAL A 184 -18.94 20.62 -1.08
N VAL A 185 -18.70 19.40 -0.56
CA VAL A 185 -18.09 19.21 0.77
C VAL A 185 -16.73 19.91 0.84
N ILE A 186 -15.88 19.70 -0.16
CA ILE A 186 -14.55 20.33 -0.22
C ILE A 186 -14.66 21.85 -0.33
N ALA A 187 -15.58 22.37 -1.17
CA ALA A 187 -15.80 23.80 -1.31
C ALA A 187 -16.30 24.45 -0.01
N ALA A 188 -17.19 23.77 0.71
CA ALA A 188 -17.68 24.22 2.02
C ALA A 188 -16.55 24.29 3.05
N LEU A 189 -15.69 23.26 3.12
CA LEU A 189 -14.51 23.25 4.00
C LEU A 189 -13.54 24.39 3.68
N LYS A 190 -13.21 24.58 2.39
CA LYS A 190 -12.34 25.69 1.94
C LYS A 190 -12.91 27.07 2.25
N SER A 191 -14.24 27.19 2.32
CA SER A 191 -14.94 28.43 2.65
C SER A 191 -15.17 28.62 4.16
N GLY A 192 -14.62 27.74 5.01
CA GLY A 192 -14.82 27.78 6.46
C GLY A 192 -16.24 27.44 6.92
N LYS A 193 -17.07 26.84 6.06
CA LYS A 193 -18.47 26.49 6.34
C LYS A 193 -18.60 25.03 6.78
N SER A 194 -17.95 24.69 7.89
CA SER A 194 -17.87 23.31 8.39
C SER A 194 -19.24 22.64 8.63
N ASP A 195 -20.25 23.38 9.09
CA ASP A 195 -21.59 22.83 9.32
C ASP A 195 -22.26 22.41 8.00
N GLN A 196 -22.12 23.24 6.95
CA GLN A 196 -22.63 22.91 5.62
C GLN A 196 -21.86 21.73 5.02
N ALA A 197 -20.55 21.65 5.24
CA ALA A 197 -19.75 20.49 4.84
C ALA A 197 -20.22 19.20 5.52
N ALA A 198 -20.48 19.25 6.83
CA ALA A 198 -20.98 18.12 7.60
C ALA A 198 -22.38 17.66 7.14
N GLN A 199 -23.28 18.59 6.79
CA GLN A 199 -24.59 18.27 6.22
C GLN A 199 -24.47 17.63 4.84
N MET A 200 -23.57 18.16 3.98
CA MET A 200 -23.35 17.59 2.66
C MET A 200 -22.66 16.22 2.71
N ALA A 201 -21.89 15.93 3.76
CA ALA A 201 -21.31 14.61 3.96
C ALA A 201 -22.38 13.50 4.05
N ASP A 202 -23.50 13.75 4.72
CA ASP A 202 -24.62 12.80 4.77
C ASP A 202 -25.20 12.53 3.38
N VAL A 203 -25.29 13.57 2.55
CA VAL A 203 -25.75 13.45 1.17
C VAL A 203 -24.79 12.58 0.35
N VAL A 204 -23.47 12.83 0.45
CA VAL A 204 -22.45 12.03 -0.25
C VAL A 204 -22.53 10.56 0.18
N VAL A 205 -22.54 10.28 1.48
CA VAL A 205 -22.58 8.92 2.04
C VAL A 205 -23.85 8.19 1.61
N SER A 206 -25.00 8.86 1.69
CA SER A 206 -26.26 8.27 1.24
C SER A 206 -26.24 7.94 -0.25
N SER A 207 -25.71 8.82 -1.10
CA SER A 207 -25.59 8.54 -2.54
C SER A 207 -24.60 7.41 -2.83
N ALA A 208 -23.54 7.26 -2.02
CA ALA A 208 -22.52 6.23 -2.23
C ALA A 208 -23.06 4.81 -2.00
N ASN A 209 -24.15 4.66 -1.25
CA ASN A 209 -24.81 3.37 -1.03
C ASN A 209 -25.36 2.75 -2.32
N ASP A 210 -25.66 3.56 -3.34
CA ASP A 210 -26.10 3.07 -4.66
C ASP A 210 -25.01 2.26 -5.40
N PHE A 211 -23.76 2.30 -4.92
CA PHE A 211 -22.59 1.66 -5.52
C PHE A 211 -22.09 0.46 -4.70
N GLY A 212 -22.79 0.11 -3.62
CA GLY A 212 -22.47 -1.02 -2.75
C GLY A 212 -21.61 -0.67 -1.55
N LYS A 213 -21.59 -1.57 -0.56
CA LYS A 213 -21.04 -1.33 0.78
C LYS A 213 -19.55 -0.97 0.77
N ALA A 214 -18.74 -1.66 -0.03
CA ALA A 214 -17.29 -1.41 -0.09
C ALA A 214 -16.98 -0.01 -0.67
N PHE A 215 -17.70 0.39 -1.73
CA PHE A 215 -17.56 1.72 -2.32
C PHE A 215 -18.03 2.82 -1.35
N SER A 216 -19.20 2.63 -0.74
CA SER A 216 -19.73 3.56 0.28
C SER A 216 -18.76 3.72 1.46
N SER A 217 -18.18 2.62 1.94
CA SER A 217 -17.18 2.64 3.02
C SER A 217 -15.91 3.42 2.63
N ARG A 218 -15.44 3.27 1.39
CA ARG A 218 -14.30 4.04 0.85
C ARG A 218 -14.62 5.54 0.81
N ILE A 219 -15.74 5.92 0.20
CA ILE A 219 -16.16 7.32 0.09
C ILE A 219 -16.37 7.94 1.47
N THR A 220 -17.03 7.22 2.37
CA THR A 220 -17.28 7.69 3.75
C THR A 220 -15.96 7.96 4.48
N ARG A 221 -14.95 7.09 4.31
CA ARG A 221 -13.61 7.29 4.88
C ARG A 221 -12.91 8.51 4.31
N GLU A 222 -12.98 8.71 3.00
CA GLU A 222 -12.39 9.88 2.33
C GLU A 222 -13.02 11.18 2.85
N ILE A 223 -14.35 11.25 2.92
CA ILE A 223 -15.07 12.40 3.45
C ILE A 223 -14.76 12.61 4.93
N ALA A 224 -14.72 11.56 5.76
CA ALA A 224 -14.35 11.68 7.16
C ALA A 224 -12.93 12.25 7.33
N GLY A 225 -11.98 11.84 6.48
CA GLY A 225 -10.61 12.37 6.46
C GLY A 225 -10.56 13.86 6.14
N GLU A 226 -11.35 14.34 5.17
CA GLU A 226 -11.45 15.78 4.86
C GLU A 226 -12.10 16.58 6.00
N LEU A 227 -13.20 16.07 6.56
CA LEU A 227 -13.92 16.72 7.66
C LEU A 227 -13.07 16.82 8.94
N ALA A 228 -12.21 15.82 9.21
CA ALA A 228 -11.35 15.77 10.40
C ALA A 228 -10.31 16.91 10.45
N LYS A 229 -10.00 17.52 9.29
CA LYS A 229 -9.03 18.61 9.19
C LYS A 229 -9.54 19.91 9.80
N GLU A 230 -10.85 20.08 9.97
CA GLU A 230 -11.48 21.31 10.46
C GLU A 230 -12.24 21.13 11.77
N LYS A 231 -12.13 22.11 12.68
CA LYS A 231 -12.68 22.00 14.05
C LYS A 231 -14.21 21.86 14.05
N GLY A 232 -14.90 22.60 13.18
CA GLY A 232 -16.37 22.58 13.12
C GLY A 232 -16.94 21.27 12.56
N SER A 233 -16.22 20.57 11.69
CA SER A 233 -16.68 19.33 11.05
C SER A 233 -16.10 18.06 11.66
N ALA A 234 -15.09 18.18 12.52
CA ALA A 234 -14.48 17.05 13.23
C ALA A 234 -15.49 16.17 14.00
N PRO A 235 -16.56 16.69 14.66
CA PRO A 235 -17.59 15.83 15.27
C PRO A 235 -18.27 14.89 14.26
N LYS A 236 -18.51 15.36 13.02
CA LYS A 236 -19.07 14.52 11.96
C LYS A 236 -18.06 13.48 11.48
N ALA A 237 -16.78 13.85 11.36
CA ALA A 237 -15.71 12.90 11.04
C ALA A 237 -15.60 11.76 12.06
N ILE A 238 -15.76 12.09 13.36
CA ILE A 238 -15.78 11.09 14.44
C ILE A 238 -16.92 10.10 14.24
N LEU A 239 -18.16 10.60 14.10
CA LEU A 239 -19.34 9.75 13.90
C LEU A 239 -19.20 8.82 12.68
N LEU A 240 -18.74 9.35 11.55
CA LEU A 240 -18.54 8.55 10.34
C LEU A 240 -17.45 7.48 10.55
N SER A 241 -16.34 7.83 11.20
CA SER A 241 -15.22 6.90 11.43
C SER A 241 -15.56 5.82 12.44
N GLU A 242 -16.31 6.14 13.50
CA GLU A 242 -16.82 5.18 14.48
C GLU A 242 -17.81 4.20 13.86
N GLY A 243 -18.71 4.69 13.00
CA GLY A 243 -19.63 3.84 12.22
C GLY A 243 -18.87 2.85 11.35
N LEU A 244 -17.86 3.32 10.59
CA LEU A 244 -17.02 2.46 9.78
C LEU A 244 -16.22 1.45 10.60
N LEU A 245 -15.70 1.84 11.76
CA LEU A 245 -14.97 0.92 12.66
C LEU A 245 -15.88 -0.18 13.21
N LYS A 246 -17.14 0.13 13.51
CA LYS A 246 -18.14 -0.86 13.95
C LYS A 246 -18.46 -1.87 12.85
N ASP A 247 -18.45 -1.41 11.60
CA ASP A 247 -18.71 -2.25 10.43
C ASP A 247 -17.50 -3.07 9.98
N LEU A 248 -16.30 -2.79 10.50
CA LEU A 248 -15.14 -3.66 10.31
C LEU A 248 -15.38 -4.98 11.04
N GLY A 249 -15.44 -6.07 10.29
CA GLY A 249 -15.47 -7.42 10.86
C GLY A 249 -14.14 -7.78 11.56
N PRO A 250 -14.13 -8.84 12.39
CA PRO A 250 -12.94 -9.27 13.13
C PRO A 250 -11.77 -9.73 12.23
N THR A 251 -12.04 -9.96 10.94
CA THR A 251 -11.06 -10.37 9.93
C THR A 251 -10.61 -9.23 9.01
N ALA A 252 -11.04 -7.99 9.28
CA ALA A 252 -10.62 -6.83 8.49
C ALA A 252 -9.11 -6.62 8.60
N PRO A 253 -8.43 -6.18 7.52
CA PRO A 253 -7.01 -5.84 7.58
C PRO A 253 -6.73 -4.75 8.62
N ALA A 254 -5.68 -4.93 9.42
CA ALA A 254 -5.22 -3.97 10.42
C ALA A 254 -4.96 -2.60 9.79
N GLN A 255 -4.49 -2.55 8.53
CA GLN A 255 -4.30 -1.28 7.81
C GLN A 255 -5.61 -0.48 7.65
N GLN A 256 -6.75 -1.15 7.47
CA GLN A 256 -8.04 -0.47 7.36
C GLN A 256 -8.49 0.10 8.70
N GLU A 257 -8.28 -0.63 9.79
CA GLU A 257 -8.56 -0.17 11.14
C GLU A 257 -7.67 1.03 11.50
N ALA A 258 -6.34 0.90 11.30
CA ALA A 258 -5.38 1.94 11.57
C ALA A 258 -5.66 3.24 10.80
N GLY A 259 -6.08 3.14 9.53
CA GLY A 259 -6.49 4.31 8.76
C GLY A 259 -7.66 5.08 9.37
N LEU A 260 -8.68 4.38 9.90
CA LEU A 260 -9.83 5.02 10.56
C LEU A 260 -9.45 5.59 11.92
N LEU A 261 -8.63 4.87 12.69
CA LEU A 261 -8.09 5.37 13.95
C LEU A 261 -7.24 6.63 13.75
N GLY A 262 -6.48 6.71 12.65
CA GLY A 262 -5.75 7.93 12.29
C GLY A 262 -6.66 9.13 12.08
N VAL A 263 -7.80 8.94 11.39
CA VAL A 263 -8.83 9.98 11.22
C VAL A 263 -9.45 10.38 12.56
N LEU A 264 -9.80 9.41 13.41
CA LEU A 264 -10.34 9.66 14.75
C LEU A 264 -9.38 10.46 15.62
N ARG A 265 -8.11 10.06 15.68
CA ARG A 265 -7.07 10.77 16.44
C ARG A 265 -6.99 12.22 15.99
N MET A 266 -6.91 12.45 14.68
CA MET A 266 -6.86 13.80 14.10
C MET A 266 -8.09 14.62 14.51
N ALA A 267 -9.29 14.07 14.36
CA ALA A 267 -10.53 14.76 14.69
C ALA A 267 -10.63 15.09 16.18
N PHE A 268 -10.27 14.16 17.08
CA PHE A 268 -10.24 14.41 18.52
C PHE A 268 -9.26 15.52 18.92
N LEU A 269 -8.04 15.51 18.37
CA LEU A 269 -7.07 16.57 18.59
C LEU A 269 -7.60 17.93 18.12
N LYS A 270 -8.26 17.97 16.95
CA LYS A 270 -8.82 19.21 16.39
C LYS A 270 -9.86 19.87 17.28
N ILE A 271 -10.62 19.09 18.06
CA ILE A 271 -11.62 19.57 19.01
C ILE A 271 -11.13 19.63 20.47
N GLY A 272 -9.83 19.41 20.72
CA GLY A 272 -9.23 19.50 22.05
C GLY A 272 -9.53 18.32 22.97
N LYS A 273 -10.01 17.18 22.45
CA LYS A 273 -10.23 15.95 23.22
C LYS A 273 -8.96 15.10 23.28
N THR A 274 -7.95 15.61 24.00
CA THR A 274 -6.61 14.99 24.07
C THR A 274 -6.61 13.59 24.68
N ASP A 275 -7.45 13.34 25.70
CA ASP A 275 -7.54 12.03 26.36
C ASP A 275 -8.09 10.95 25.42
N ASP A 276 -9.09 11.30 24.61
CA ASP A 276 -9.64 10.37 23.61
C ASP A 276 -8.63 10.15 22.48
N ALA A 277 -7.93 11.20 22.03
CA ALA A 277 -6.83 11.04 21.08
C ALA A 277 -5.72 10.12 21.61
N ALA A 278 -5.38 10.20 22.91
CA ALA A 278 -4.39 9.34 23.55
C ALA A 278 -4.85 7.86 23.60
N LYS A 279 -6.13 7.60 23.90
CA LYS A 279 -6.69 6.23 23.81
C LYS A 279 -6.61 5.67 22.39
N ILE A 280 -6.88 6.49 21.38
CA ILE A 280 -6.76 6.08 19.97
C ILE A 280 -5.30 5.80 19.61
N THR A 281 -4.35 6.61 20.09
CA THR A 281 -2.91 6.34 19.93
C THR A 281 -2.53 4.99 20.54
N ALA A 282 -2.95 4.69 21.78
CA ALA A 282 -2.66 3.40 22.40
C ALA A 282 -3.23 2.21 21.60
N ARG A 283 -4.42 2.38 20.98
CA ARG A 283 -4.99 1.36 20.10
C ARG A 283 -4.19 1.20 18.81
N LEU A 284 -3.71 2.29 18.21
CA LEU A 284 -2.81 2.26 17.05
C LEU A 284 -1.51 1.53 17.38
N ASP A 285 -0.89 1.84 18.53
CA ASP A 285 0.33 1.18 18.99
C ASP A 285 0.14 -0.34 19.13
N GLY A 286 -1.04 -0.77 19.61
CA GLY A 286 -1.43 -2.17 19.69
C GLY A 286 -1.61 -2.88 18.35
N LEU A 287 -1.74 -2.14 17.24
CA LEU A 287 -1.88 -2.70 15.88
C LEU A 287 -0.54 -2.86 15.16
N GLU A 288 0.53 -2.22 15.62
CA GLU A 288 1.80 -2.12 14.88
C GLU A 288 2.36 -3.47 14.44
N SER A 289 2.34 -4.48 15.31
CA SER A 289 2.82 -5.82 14.93
C SER A 289 1.96 -6.52 13.88
N LYS A 290 0.64 -6.27 13.86
CA LYS A 290 -0.23 -6.79 12.80
C LYS A 290 0.01 -6.04 11.49
N LEU A 291 0.20 -4.73 11.55
CA LEU A 291 0.52 -3.90 10.40
C LEU A 291 1.83 -4.33 9.74
N ASP A 292 2.84 -4.67 10.53
CA ASP A 292 4.11 -5.17 9.99
C ASP A 292 3.96 -6.53 9.32
N LEU A 293 3.22 -7.46 9.93
CA LEU A 293 2.91 -8.76 9.31
C LEU A 293 2.10 -8.63 8.01
N GLU A 294 1.20 -7.65 7.94
CA GLU A 294 0.48 -7.34 6.69
C GLU A 294 1.42 -6.74 5.66
N PHE A 295 2.26 -5.81 6.08
CA PHE A 295 3.24 -5.14 5.24
C PHE A 295 4.24 -6.13 4.64
N GLU A 296 4.82 -7.04 5.42
CA GLU A 296 5.77 -8.04 4.93
C GLU A 296 5.23 -8.90 3.77
N LYS A 297 3.93 -9.21 3.80
CA LYS A 297 3.26 -10.01 2.77
C LYS A 297 3.16 -9.28 1.44
N ILE A 298 3.10 -7.94 1.46
CA ILE A 298 2.88 -7.10 0.28
C ILE A 298 4.10 -6.24 -0.09
N ASN A 299 5.11 -6.17 0.78
CA ASN A 299 6.26 -5.28 0.64
C ASN A 299 6.99 -5.53 -0.69
N ILE A 300 7.27 -6.80 -1.00
CA ILE A 300 7.89 -7.23 -2.25
C ILE A 300 6.79 -7.76 -3.18
N PRO A 301 6.38 -7.00 -4.22
CA PRO A 301 5.25 -7.36 -5.07
C PRO A 301 5.60 -8.37 -6.18
N PHE A 302 6.81 -8.92 -6.16
CA PHE A 302 7.33 -9.93 -7.09
C PHE A 302 7.98 -11.06 -6.29
N LYS A 303 8.33 -12.16 -6.96
CA LYS A 303 9.01 -13.29 -6.31
C LYS A 303 10.52 -13.23 -6.55
N PRO A 304 11.35 -12.93 -5.53
CA PRO A 304 12.80 -13.05 -5.67
C PRO A 304 13.19 -14.51 -5.90
N THR A 305 14.21 -14.72 -6.72
CA THR A 305 14.76 -16.05 -7.01
C THR A 305 16.02 -16.24 -6.18
N PRO A 306 16.08 -17.23 -5.28
CA PRO A 306 17.29 -17.53 -4.53
C PRO A 306 18.50 -17.72 -5.45
N TYR A 307 19.65 -17.19 -5.06
CA TYR A 307 20.89 -17.36 -5.78
C TYR A 307 21.29 -18.83 -5.78
N ALA A 308 21.47 -19.40 -6.97
CA ALA A 308 21.80 -20.83 -7.13
C ALA A 308 23.23 -21.19 -6.70
N GLY A 309 24.00 -20.23 -6.21
CA GLY A 309 25.41 -20.38 -5.91
C GLY A 309 26.32 -19.98 -7.07
N ARG A 310 27.61 -19.88 -6.76
CA ARG A 310 28.65 -19.43 -7.68
C ARG A 310 28.96 -20.51 -8.69
N LYS A 311 29.02 -20.14 -9.97
CA LYS A 311 29.49 -21.03 -11.05
C LYS A 311 31.01 -20.96 -11.25
N ALA A 312 31.61 -19.84 -10.87
CA ALA A 312 33.05 -19.63 -10.91
C ALA A 312 33.68 -19.98 -9.56
N ASP A 313 34.96 -20.36 -9.58
CA ASP A 313 35.78 -20.51 -8.37
C ASP A 313 36.13 -19.11 -7.83
N SER A 314 35.21 -18.53 -7.08
CA SER A 314 35.32 -17.19 -6.51
C SER A 314 34.91 -17.23 -5.05
N ASN A 315 35.68 -16.56 -4.19
CA ASN A 315 35.42 -16.42 -2.75
C ASN A 315 35.18 -14.96 -2.32
N ARG A 316 35.06 -14.01 -3.26
CA ARG A 316 34.78 -12.60 -2.95
C ARG A 316 33.31 -12.36 -2.64
N ALA A 317 32.99 -11.68 -1.55
CA ALA A 317 31.66 -11.12 -1.33
C ALA A 317 31.49 -9.79 -2.10
N VAL A 318 30.25 -9.41 -2.38
CA VAL A 318 29.89 -8.10 -2.94
C VAL A 318 29.34 -7.23 -1.82
N VAL A 319 29.89 -6.02 -1.66
CA VAL A 319 29.35 -5.03 -0.72
C VAL A 319 28.36 -4.13 -1.46
N VAL A 320 27.16 -3.99 -0.90
CA VAL A 320 26.07 -3.17 -1.44
C VAL A 320 25.63 -2.21 -0.36
N GLU A 321 25.80 -0.91 -0.64
CA GLU A 321 25.49 0.19 0.28
C GLU A 321 24.35 1.01 -0.31
N LEU A 322 23.18 1.00 0.34
CA LEU A 322 22.00 1.78 -0.05
C LEU A 322 21.89 3.04 0.80
N PHE A 323 21.88 4.20 0.16
CA PHE A 323 21.55 5.49 0.76
C PHE A 323 20.10 5.83 0.43
N THR A 324 19.28 5.98 1.48
CA THR A 324 17.82 6.08 1.38
C THR A 324 17.25 7.07 2.41
N GLY A 325 15.93 7.20 2.44
CA GLY A 325 15.21 7.95 3.46
C GLY A 325 13.77 7.47 3.59
N ALA A 326 13.29 7.31 4.81
CA ALA A 326 11.92 6.91 5.13
C ALA A 326 10.88 8.00 4.77
N MET A 327 11.36 9.22 4.50
CA MET A 327 10.55 10.34 4.00
C MET A 327 10.67 10.54 2.48
N CYS A 328 11.35 9.63 1.77
CA CYS A 328 11.62 9.74 0.34
C CYS A 328 10.69 8.81 -0.47
N PRO A 329 9.66 9.34 -1.16
CA PRO A 329 8.77 8.53 -2.00
C PRO A 329 9.47 7.73 -3.11
N PRO A 330 10.44 8.27 -3.88
CA PRO A 330 11.11 7.48 -4.91
C PRO A 330 12.08 6.43 -4.33
N CYS A 331 12.42 6.48 -3.04
CA CYS A 331 13.29 5.49 -2.41
C CYS A 331 12.62 4.13 -2.25
N VAL A 332 11.29 4.07 -2.29
CA VAL A 332 10.50 2.85 -2.10
C VAL A 332 10.93 1.73 -3.04
N ALA A 333 11.20 2.01 -4.32
CA ALA A 333 11.67 0.98 -5.26
C ALA A 333 13.03 0.40 -4.85
N ALA A 334 13.94 1.26 -4.38
CA ALA A 334 15.28 0.86 -3.94
C ALA A 334 15.20 0.00 -2.67
N ASP A 335 14.46 0.44 -1.65
CA ASP A 335 14.28 -0.29 -0.39
C ASP A 335 13.68 -1.68 -0.64
N VAL A 336 12.64 -1.78 -1.46
CA VAL A 336 12.01 -3.08 -1.80
C VAL A 336 12.96 -3.98 -2.58
N SER A 337 13.74 -3.41 -3.50
CA SER A 337 14.73 -4.18 -4.25
C SER A 337 15.86 -4.68 -3.34
N PHE A 338 16.26 -3.88 -2.34
CA PHE A 338 17.25 -4.24 -1.33
C PHE A 338 16.74 -5.36 -0.42
N ASP A 339 15.50 -5.28 0.05
CA ASP A 339 14.84 -6.35 0.80
C ASP A 339 14.74 -7.65 -0.01
N ALA A 340 14.50 -7.53 -1.33
CA ALA A 340 14.53 -8.68 -2.21
C ALA A 340 15.93 -9.31 -2.30
N LEU A 341 17.02 -8.52 -2.24
CA LEU A 341 18.38 -9.07 -2.17
C LEU A 341 18.63 -9.89 -0.89
N ILE A 342 18.03 -9.50 0.24
CA ILE A 342 18.09 -10.27 1.51
C ILE A 342 17.52 -11.68 1.31
N LYS A 343 16.44 -11.81 0.51
CA LYS A 343 15.80 -13.09 0.19
C LYS A 343 16.54 -13.88 -0.91
N THR A 344 17.43 -13.22 -1.65
CA THR A 344 18.13 -13.81 -2.80
C THR A 344 19.51 -14.33 -2.43
N TYR A 345 20.28 -13.60 -1.63
CA TYR A 345 21.68 -13.89 -1.35
C TYR A 345 21.91 -14.21 0.12
N THR A 346 22.94 -15.02 0.38
CA THR A 346 23.46 -15.20 1.74
C THR A 346 24.48 -14.11 2.07
N SER A 347 24.76 -13.89 3.35
CA SER A 347 25.80 -12.95 3.80
C SER A 347 27.22 -13.33 3.36
N LYS A 348 27.43 -14.57 2.87
CA LYS A 348 28.71 -15.00 2.27
C LYS A 348 28.89 -14.46 0.84
N ASP A 349 27.78 -14.15 0.17
CA ASP A 349 27.78 -13.66 -1.20
C ASP A 349 27.62 -12.15 -1.25
N VAL A 350 26.65 -11.62 -0.51
CA VAL A 350 26.33 -10.19 -0.55
C VAL A 350 26.24 -9.64 0.87
N ILE A 351 27.03 -8.60 1.11
CA ILE A 351 26.98 -7.76 2.29
C ILE A 351 26.07 -6.58 1.96
N LEU A 352 25.03 -6.40 2.77
CA LEU A 352 24.00 -5.38 2.58
C LEU A 352 24.09 -4.37 3.72
N LEU A 353 24.16 -3.08 3.40
CA LEU A 353 24.21 -1.97 4.36
C LEU A 353 23.24 -0.87 3.92
N GLN A 354 22.40 -0.39 4.83
CA GLN A 354 21.43 0.67 4.58
C GLN A 354 21.76 1.90 5.43
N TYR A 355 21.85 3.06 4.78
CA TYR A 355 22.16 4.35 5.35
C TYR A 355 20.97 5.28 5.14
N HIS A 356 20.33 5.69 6.23
CA HIS A 356 19.26 6.67 6.18
C HIS A 356 19.83 8.08 6.20
N LEU A 357 19.28 8.96 5.38
CA LEU A 357 19.65 10.38 5.29
C LEU A 357 18.42 11.25 5.50
N HIS A 358 18.62 12.49 5.96
CA HIS A 358 17.57 13.51 6.09
C HIS A 358 17.11 14.07 4.71
N ILE A 359 16.92 13.20 3.71
CA ILE A 359 16.58 13.56 2.32
C ILE A 359 15.30 12.82 1.90
N PRO A 360 14.26 13.52 1.41
CA PRO A 360 14.12 14.98 1.31
C PRO A 360 13.69 15.65 2.62
N GLY A 361 13.51 14.90 3.71
CA GLY A 361 13.03 15.44 4.97
C GLY A 361 13.55 14.68 6.19
N PRO A 362 13.21 15.14 7.41
CA PRO A 362 13.73 14.56 8.64
C PRO A 362 13.42 13.07 8.81
N ASP A 363 14.46 12.25 8.97
CA ASP A 363 14.38 10.81 9.18
C ASP A 363 15.07 10.41 10.51
N ALA A 364 14.33 9.77 11.42
CA ALA A 364 14.83 9.38 12.74
C ALA A 364 15.76 8.15 12.70
N LEU A 365 15.97 7.53 11.54
CA LEU A 365 16.97 6.49 11.34
C LEU A 365 18.35 7.05 10.95
N THR A 366 18.42 8.33 10.54
CA THR A 366 19.67 8.99 10.19
C THR A 366 20.57 9.20 11.40
N ASN A 367 21.88 9.17 11.16
CA ASN A 367 22.89 9.48 12.15
C ASN A 367 24.12 10.10 11.48
N ALA A 368 25.01 10.68 12.29
CA ALA A 368 26.24 11.31 11.81
C ALA A 368 27.15 10.36 11.01
N THR A 369 27.14 9.06 11.30
CA THR A 369 27.92 8.06 10.56
C THR A 369 27.37 7.86 9.15
N SER A 370 26.04 7.82 8.98
CA SER A 370 25.41 7.74 7.66
C SER A 370 25.72 8.96 6.78
N GLU A 371 25.65 10.17 7.34
CA GLU A 371 26.01 11.40 6.62
C GLU A 371 27.51 11.48 6.32
N SER A 372 28.36 11.04 7.26
CA SER A 372 29.80 10.98 7.02
C SER A 372 30.16 9.97 5.92
N ARG A 373 29.43 8.85 5.83
CA ARG A 373 29.60 7.86 4.76
C ARG A 373 29.05 8.38 3.42
N GLN A 374 27.99 9.20 3.42
CA GLN A 374 27.58 9.93 2.22
C GLN A 374 28.71 10.86 1.75
N ASN A 375 29.26 11.66 2.66
CA ASN A 375 30.35 12.58 2.35
C ASN A 375 31.62 11.88 1.88
N PHE A 376 31.89 10.65 2.34
CA PHE A 376 33.01 9.84 1.86
C PHE A 376 32.93 9.56 0.34
N TYR A 377 31.72 9.42 -0.21
CA TYR A 377 31.51 9.24 -1.64
C TYR A 377 31.37 10.56 -2.41
N GLU A 378 31.37 11.69 -1.70
CA GLU A 378 31.30 13.05 -2.23
C GLU A 378 30.29 13.20 -3.38
N LYS A 379 30.80 13.21 -4.62
CA LYS A 379 30.08 13.51 -5.87
C LYS A 379 29.19 12.36 -6.35
N ASP A 380 29.40 11.14 -5.86
CA ASP A 380 28.62 10.00 -6.31
C ASP A 380 27.24 9.91 -5.62
N ILE A 381 27.03 10.65 -4.51
CA ILE A 381 25.77 10.65 -3.76
C ILE A 381 25.20 12.06 -3.63
N GLU A 382 24.54 12.49 -4.69
CA GLU A 382 23.84 13.78 -4.75
C GLU A 382 22.44 13.75 -4.11
N GLY A 383 21.91 12.56 -3.80
CA GLY A 383 20.60 12.40 -3.18
C GLY A 383 20.19 10.95 -2.95
N THR A 384 18.92 10.76 -2.60
CA THR A 384 18.34 9.44 -2.31
C THR A 384 17.21 9.10 -3.31
N PRO A 385 17.08 7.85 -3.76
CA PRO A 385 17.95 6.71 -3.43
C PRO A 385 19.22 6.67 -4.26
N THR A 386 20.34 6.28 -3.64
CA THR A 386 21.61 5.99 -4.35
C THR A 386 22.21 4.69 -3.81
N MET A 387 22.77 3.87 -4.70
CA MET A 387 23.36 2.58 -4.36
C MET A 387 24.82 2.55 -4.76
N MET A 388 25.68 2.06 -3.87
CA MET A 388 27.08 1.75 -4.18
C MET A 388 27.27 0.24 -4.19
N ILE A 389 27.94 -0.30 -5.21
CA ILE A 389 28.28 -1.72 -5.35
C ILE A 389 29.80 -1.83 -5.42
N ASN A 390 30.41 -2.47 -4.43
CA ASN A 390 31.86 -2.52 -4.24
C ASN A 390 32.51 -1.12 -4.33
N GLY A 391 31.89 -0.13 -3.69
CA GLY A 391 32.36 1.25 -3.65
C GLY A 391 32.20 2.04 -4.95
N LYS A 392 31.49 1.53 -5.95
CA LYS A 392 31.19 2.23 -7.21
C LYS A 392 29.71 2.51 -7.33
N ALA A 393 29.35 3.61 -8.00
CA ALA A 393 27.95 3.94 -8.27
C ALA A 393 27.23 2.79 -9.00
N GLY A 394 26.09 2.40 -8.45
CA GLY A 394 25.18 1.41 -9.01
C GLY A 394 24.24 2.02 -10.06
N PRO A 395 23.29 1.22 -10.57
CA PRO A 395 22.27 1.74 -11.48
C PRO A 395 21.29 2.68 -10.74
N PRO A 396 20.55 3.54 -11.44
CA PRO A 396 19.47 4.33 -10.83
C PRO A 396 18.33 3.42 -10.36
N LEU A 397 17.81 3.66 -9.15
CA LEU A 397 16.83 2.77 -8.50
C LEU A 397 15.54 3.49 -8.05
N GLY A 398 15.39 4.78 -8.36
CA GLY A 398 14.24 5.58 -7.94
C GLY A 398 12.92 5.09 -8.56
N GLY A 399 11.86 5.02 -7.75
CA GLY A 399 10.53 4.65 -8.21
C GLY A 399 9.58 4.26 -7.08
N ASN A 400 8.37 3.87 -7.47
CA ASN A 400 7.38 3.31 -6.56
C ASN A 400 7.61 1.80 -6.32
N ARG A 401 6.82 1.21 -5.43
CA ARG A 401 6.88 -0.22 -5.07
C ARG A 401 6.77 -1.15 -6.29
N GLN A 402 5.93 -0.83 -7.28
CA GLN A 402 5.78 -1.65 -8.49
C GLN A 402 7.01 -1.59 -9.41
N GLY A 403 7.76 -0.49 -9.38
CA GLY A 403 9.03 -0.35 -10.11
C GLY A 403 10.19 -1.17 -9.53
N ALA A 404 10.06 -1.69 -8.32
CA ALA A 404 11.13 -2.37 -7.59
C ALA A 404 11.66 -3.64 -8.30
N GLU A 405 10.82 -4.34 -9.07
CA GLU A 405 11.26 -5.55 -9.79
C GLU A 405 12.34 -5.23 -10.82
N ARG A 406 12.19 -4.12 -11.56
CA ARG A 406 13.20 -3.66 -12.53
C ARG A 406 14.52 -3.34 -11.82
N SER A 407 14.45 -2.63 -10.70
CA SER A 407 15.60 -2.30 -9.84
C SER A 407 16.31 -3.57 -9.36
N TYR A 408 15.55 -4.53 -8.83
CA TYR A 408 16.06 -5.83 -8.38
C TYR A 408 16.74 -6.63 -9.50
N GLN A 409 16.15 -6.68 -10.71
CA GLN A 409 16.74 -7.36 -11.86
C GLN A 409 18.07 -6.72 -12.30
N ALA A 410 18.15 -5.39 -12.29
CA ALA A 410 19.39 -4.67 -12.60
C ALA A 410 20.49 -4.98 -11.57
N LEU A 411 20.14 -4.95 -10.28
CA LEU A 411 21.06 -5.24 -9.18
C LEU A 411 21.59 -6.68 -9.24
N THR A 412 20.70 -7.67 -9.35
CA THR A 412 21.09 -9.08 -9.40
C THR A 412 22.00 -9.38 -10.60
N LYS A 413 21.79 -8.74 -11.76
CA LYS A 413 22.71 -8.87 -12.90
C LYS A 413 24.13 -8.40 -12.54
N ILE A 414 24.27 -7.20 -11.97
CA ILE A 414 25.57 -6.62 -11.61
C ILE A 414 26.25 -7.43 -10.50
N ILE A 415 25.48 -7.85 -9.48
CA ILE A 415 25.96 -8.66 -8.36
C ILE A 415 26.44 -10.02 -8.85
N ASN A 416 25.66 -10.74 -9.66
CA ASN A 416 26.04 -12.05 -10.17
C ASN A 416 27.28 -12.01 -11.06
N THR A 417 27.45 -10.93 -11.84
CA THR A 417 28.69 -10.69 -12.59
C THR A 417 29.86 -10.48 -11.62
N SER A 418 29.68 -9.68 -10.58
CA SER A 418 30.74 -9.40 -9.60
C SER A 418 31.14 -10.63 -8.78
N LEU A 419 30.19 -11.50 -8.46
CA LEU A 419 30.43 -12.78 -7.79
C LEU A 419 31.24 -13.78 -8.65
N SER A 420 31.30 -13.56 -9.96
CA SER A 420 32.09 -14.38 -10.89
C SER A 420 33.53 -13.87 -11.08
N ASN A 421 33.93 -12.80 -10.37
CA ASN A 421 35.30 -12.28 -10.43
C ASN A 421 36.32 -13.30 -9.90
N ALA A 422 37.58 -13.17 -10.33
CA ALA A 422 38.66 -14.04 -9.89
C ALA A 422 38.79 -14.10 -8.34
N PRO A 423 39.15 -15.27 -7.79
CA PRO A 423 39.24 -15.47 -6.36
C PRO A 423 40.34 -14.58 -5.76
N THR A 424 40.27 -14.43 -4.44
CA THR A 424 41.25 -13.68 -3.66
C THR A 424 41.94 -14.60 -2.66
N PRO A 425 43.27 -14.46 -2.44
CA PRO A 425 43.93 -15.16 -1.33
C PRO A 425 43.61 -14.52 0.03
N VAL A 426 42.91 -13.39 0.03
CA VAL A 426 42.56 -12.67 1.26
C VAL A 426 41.49 -13.43 2.03
N GLU A 427 41.82 -13.79 3.26
CA GLU A 427 40.90 -14.37 4.22
C GLU A 427 40.55 -13.33 5.27
N LEU A 428 39.27 -13.22 5.60
CA LEU A 428 38.75 -12.33 6.64
C LEU A 428 37.82 -13.13 7.54
N SER A 429 38.10 -13.13 8.84
CA SER A 429 37.22 -13.72 9.85
C SER A 429 36.95 -12.71 10.97
N ILE A 430 35.80 -12.88 11.61
CA ILE A 430 35.38 -12.05 12.74
C ILE A 430 34.95 -12.95 13.89
N GLU A 431 35.49 -12.68 15.07
CA GLU A 431 35.04 -13.21 16.34
C GLU A 431 34.33 -12.09 17.08
N ALA A 432 33.03 -12.24 17.34
CA ALA A 432 32.23 -11.23 18.00
C ALA A 432 31.48 -11.81 19.21
N GLY A 433 31.36 -11.01 20.26
CA GLY A 433 30.67 -11.40 21.49
C GLY A 433 30.06 -10.20 22.20
N ALA A 434 28.93 -10.45 22.87
CA ALA A 434 28.31 -9.49 23.76
C ALA A 434 28.60 -9.87 25.22
N SER A 435 29.00 -8.90 26.03
CA SER A 435 29.18 -9.06 27.48
C SER A 435 28.59 -7.86 28.21
N GLY A 436 27.49 -8.08 28.92
CA GLY A 436 26.69 -7.01 29.51
C GLY A 436 26.28 -5.97 28.47
N ASN A 437 26.72 -4.74 28.66
CA ASN A 437 26.40 -3.59 27.79
C ASN A 437 27.43 -3.33 26.69
N LYS A 438 28.37 -4.25 26.46
CA LYS A 438 29.46 -4.11 25.49
C LYS A 438 29.36 -5.17 24.40
N VAL A 439 29.66 -4.76 23.16
CA VAL A 439 29.92 -5.69 22.06
C VAL A 439 31.39 -5.55 21.69
N GLY A 440 32.11 -6.66 21.75
CA GLY A 440 33.51 -6.77 21.33
C GLY A 440 33.61 -7.50 19.99
N ALA A 441 34.57 -7.09 19.17
CA ALA A 441 34.88 -7.70 17.89
C ALA A 441 36.39 -7.84 17.73
N ARG A 442 36.85 -9.02 17.29
CA ARG A 442 38.22 -9.27 16.85
C ARG A 442 38.17 -9.70 15.40
N VAL A 443 38.78 -8.91 14.53
CA VAL A 443 38.81 -9.14 13.08
C VAL A 443 40.19 -9.64 12.71
N ILE A 444 40.27 -10.81 12.09
CA ILE A 444 41.52 -11.45 11.69
C ILE A 444 41.59 -11.44 10.18
N TYR A 445 42.71 -10.98 9.62
CA TYR A 445 42.96 -10.93 8.19
C TYR A 445 44.27 -11.62 7.82
N LYS A 446 44.28 -12.31 6.68
CA LYS A 446 45.44 -13.03 6.14
C LYS A 446 45.49 -12.92 4.62
N GLY A 447 46.66 -13.19 4.04
CA GLY A 447 46.81 -13.35 2.59
C GLY A 447 46.79 -12.06 1.77
N LEU A 448 46.97 -10.90 2.40
CA LEU A 448 47.16 -9.63 1.67
C LEU A 448 48.52 -9.63 0.97
N LYS A 449 48.57 -9.26 -0.31
CA LYS A 449 49.84 -9.13 -1.06
C LYS A 449 50.60 -7.84 -0.76
N SER A 450 49.86 -6.79 -0.44
CA SER A 450 50.35 -5.46 -0.06
C SER A 450 49.32 -4.85 0.89
N THR A 451 49.74 -3.86 1.67
CA THR A 451 48.88 -3.07 2.56
C THR A 451 48.64 -1.65 2.05
N GLU A 452 49.26 -1.29 0.93
CA GLU A 452 49.14 0.04 0.35
C GLU A 452 47.67 0.35 0.05
N ASN A 453 47.18 1.45 0.62
CA ASN A 453 45.80 1.93 0.48
C ASN A 453 44.70 0.96 0.95
N LEU A 454 45.04 -0.11 1.70
CA LEU A 454 44.04 -1.02 2.25
C LEU A 454 43.51 -0.52 3.59
N LYS A 455 42.19 -0.51 3.72
CA LYS A 455 41.47 -0.09 4.92
C LYS A 455 40.51 -1.18 5.36
N LEU A 456 40.57 -1.56 6.62
CA LEU A 456 39.56 -2.41 7.22
C LEU A 456 38.38 -1.57 7.68
N HIS A 457 37.19 -1.89 7.19
CA HIS A 457 35.93 -1.33 7.66
C HIS A 457 35.22 -2.36 8.55
N THR A 458 34.85 -1.93 9.76
CA THR A 458 34.05 -2.73 10.70
C THR A 458 32.79 -1.93 11.03
N VAL A 459 31.63 -2.47 10.66
CA VAL A 459 30.35 -1.76 10.70
C VAL A 459 29.41 -2.46 11.67
N LEU A 460 28.84 -1.69 12.60
CA LEU A 460 27.76 -2.13 13.46
C LEU A 460 26.43 -1.78 12.79
N ILE A 461 25.63 -2.80 12.52
CA ILE A 461 24.30 -2.65 11.94
C ILE A 461 23.21 -3.17 12.87
N GLU A 462 22.01 -2.63 12.74
CA GLU A 462 20.79 -3.19 13.30
C GLU A 462 20.08 -3.98 12.19
N ASN A 463 19.80 -5.26 12.44
CA ASN A 463 19.30 -6.15 11.39
C ASN A 463 17.95 -5.71 10.81
N GLU A 464 17.05 -5.23 11.66
CA GLU A 464 15.71 -4.79 11.30
C GLU A 464 15.24 -3.74 12.30
N VAL A 465 14.62 -2.67 11.80
CA VAL A 465 14.08 -1.59 12.60
C VAL A 465 12.67 -1.23 12.10
N ARG A 466 11.69 -1.25 13.02
CA ARG A 466 10.36 -0.69 12.76
C ARG A 466 10.43 0.83 12.78
N TYR A 467 10.14 1.45 11.65
CA TYR A 467 9.94 2.88 11.52
C TYR A 467 8.96 3.18 10.37
N PRO A 468 7.66 3.43 10.67
CA PRO A 468 6.65 3.66 9.65
C PRO A 468 6.84 5.03 9.00
N GLY A 469 7.63 5.07 7.93
CA GLY A 469 7.96 6.26 7.17
C GLY A 469 6.77 6.80 6.37
N SER A 470 6.81 8.10 6.03
CA SER A 470 5.75 8.73 5.21
C SER A 470 5.72 8.20 3.78
N ASN A 471 6.81 7.58 3.30
CA ASN A 471 6.88 6.91 2.00
C ASN A 471 6.16 5.55 1.97
N GLY A 472 5.63 5.08 3.11
CA GLY A 472 4.90 3.81 3.22
C GLY A 472 5.79 2.59 3.43
N GLN A 473 7.10 2.76 3.63
CA GLN A 473 7.97 1.71 4.19
C GLN A 473 7.78 1.65 5.72
N ARG A 474 7.84 0.43 6.28
CA ARG A 474 7.62 0.21 7.72
C ARG A 474 8.78 -0.49 8.41
N LEU A 475 9.38 -1.45 7.73
CA LEU A 475 10.51 -2.22 8.21
C LEU A 475 11.71 -1.85 7.36
N HIS A 476 12.82 -1.54 8.03
CA HIS A 476 14.09 -1.18 7.38
C HIS A 476 15.17 -2.13 7.86
N HIS A 477 16.07 -2.54 6.97
CA HIS A 477 16.94 -3.69 7.21
C HIS A 477 18.41 -3.31 7.06
N HIS A 478 19.25 -3.94 7.88
CA HIS A 478 20.70 -3.71 7.87
C HIS A 478 21.08 -2.23 8.05
N ILE A 479 20.37 -1.53 8.95
CA ILE A 479 20.58 -0.11 9.27
C ILE A 479 21.95 0.08 9.88
N VAL A 480 22.79 0.90 9.27
CA VAL A 480 24.11 1.24 9.84
C VAL A 480 23.95 2.16 11.04
N ARG A 481 24.46 1.72 12.19
CA ARG A 481 24.47 2.48 13.44
C ARG A 481 25.84 3.08 13.74
N ASP A 482 26.92 2.40 13.36
CA ASP A 482 28.28 2.92 13.57
C ASP A 482 29.34 2.26 12.67
N PHE A 483 30.46 2.97 12.43
CA PHE A 483 31.70 2.44 11.85
C PHE A 483 32.76 2.41 12.95
N LEU A 484 33.07 1.21 13.44
CA LEU A 484 34.09 1.02 14.46
C LEU A 484 35.47 1.31 13.84
N GLY A 485 36.10 2.39 14.28
CA GLY A 485 37.33 2.92 13.68
C GLY A 485 37.13 4.04 12.65
N GLY A 486 35.89 4.50 12.44
CA GLY A 486 35.54 5.64 11.57
C GLY A 486 35.22 5.25 10.13
N VAL A 487 34.48 6.12 9.43
CA VAL A 487 33.95 5.85 8.06
C VAL A 487 35.03 5.67 6.99
N THR A 488 36.25 6.16 7.24
CA THR A 488 37.43 6.00 6.36
C THR A 488 38.14 4.66 6.54
N GLY A 489 37.76 3.88 7.55
CA GLY A 489 38.37 2.60 7.88
C GLY A 489 39.75 2.70 8.55
N VAL A 490 40.18 1.58 9.11
CA VAL A 490 41.48 1.44 9.79
C VAL A 490 42.54 1.01 8.78
N ALA A 491 43.66 1.74 8.70
CA ALA A 491 44.76 1.37 7.82
C ALA A 491 45.40 0.04 8.23
N LEU A 492 45.42 -0.93 7.32
CA LEU A 492 46.13 -2.18 7.55
C LEU A 492 47.63 -1.94 7.40
N LYS A 493 48.41 -2.38 8.40
CA LYS A 493 49.87 -2.16 8.45
C LYS A 493 50.68 -3.41 8.18
N LYS A 494 50.03 -4.57 8.22
CA LYS A 494 50.64 -5.89 8.02
C LYS A 494 49.85 -6.65 6.95
N THR A 495 50.49 -7.62 6.31
CA THR A 495 49.84 -8.49 5.32
C THR A 495 48.94 -9.55 5.96
N GLU A 496 49.14 -9.77 7.25
CA GLU A 496 48.32 -10.60 8.13
C GLU A 496 48.33 -10.03 9.55
N GLY A 497 47.24 -10.21 10.28
CA GLY A 497 47.12 -9.69 11.63
C GLY A 497 45.69 -9.67 12.12
N GLU A 498 45.46 -8.88 13.16
CA GLU A 498 44.16 -8.70 13.77
C GLU A 498 43.94 -7.27 14.25
N GLU A 499 42.69 -6.83 14.23
CA GLU A 499 42.23 -5.57 14.79
C GLU A 499 41.09 -5.85 15.77
N SER A 500 41.07 -5.15 16.91
CA SER A 500 40.05 -5.31 17.94
C SER A 500 39.23 -4.05 18.13
N PHE A 501 37.92 -4.21 18.23
CA PHE A 501 36.96 -3.13 18.40
C PHE A 501 36.05 -3.42 19.59
N THR A 502 35.56 -2.37 20.24
CA THR A 502 34.57 -2.47 21.30
C THR A 502 33.63 -1.30 21.22
N VAL A 503 32.33 -1.57 21.36
CA VAL A 503 31.28 -0.56 21.45
C VAL A 503 30.48 -0.76 22.73
N GLU A 504 30.23 0.33 23.44
CA GLU A 504 29.34 0.35 24.61
C GLU A 504 27.96 0.79 24.15
N ILE A 505 26.97 -0.10 24.21
CA ILE A 505 25.62 0.15 23.67
C ILE A 505 24.94 1.37 24.31
N PRO A 506 25.05 1.62 25.63
CA PRO A 506 24.50 2.84 26.23
C PRO A 506 25.11 4.12 25.67
N LYS A 507 26.43 4.14 25.45
CA LYS A 507 27.15 5.30 24.90
C LYS A 507 26.81 5.53 23.43
N LEU A 508 26.68 4.46 22.65
CA LEU A 508 26.20 4.54 21.28
C LEU A 508 24.79 5.14 21.23
N ARG A 509 23.89 4.65 22.09
CA ARG A 509 22.52 5.20 22.20
C ARG A 509 22.53 6.68 22.53
N GLU A 510 23.30 7.10 23.54
CA GLU A 510 23.45 8.50 23.92
C GLU A 510 23.94 9.36 22.73
N THR A 511 24.94 8.87 21.99
CA THR A 511 25.46 9.56 20.79
C THR A 511 24.39 9.72 19.72
N LEU A 512 23.65 8.65 19.41
CA LEU A 512 22.57 8.68 18.41
C LEU A 512 21.40 9.58 18.85
N THR A 513 21.02 9.53 20.13
CA THR A 513 19.99 10.40 20.71
C THR A 513 20.40 11.86 20.61
N GLY A 514 21.63 12.20 21.05
CA GLY A 514 22.13 13.57 21.01
C GLY A 514 22.19 14.14 19.59
N TYR A 515 22.53 13.31 18.59
CA TYR A 515 22.46 13.69 17.18
C TYR A 515 21.03 14.07 16.77
N LEU A 516 20.04 13.20 17.04
CA LEU A 516 18.65 13.44 16.64
C LEU A 516 18.02 14.64 17.38
N GLU A 517 18.34 14.82 18.66
CA GLU A 517 17.89 15.98 19.45
C GLU A 517 18.46 17.29 18.92
N LYS A 518 19.75 17.30 18.58
CA LYS A 518 20.38 18.47 17.94
C LYS A 518 19.70 18.77 16.61
N PHE A 519 19.52 17.77 15.75
CA PHE A 519 18.87 17.94 14.45
C PHE A 519 17.46 18.52 14.62
N GLU A 520 16.65 17.96 15.52
CA GLU A 520 15.27 18.41 15.78
C GLU A 520 15.21 19.85 16.31
N LYS A 521 16.16 20.23 17.18
CA LYS A 521 16.27 21.61 17.67
C LYS A 521 16.60 22.60 16.56
N GLU A 522 17.43 22.21 15.60
CA GLU A 522 17.89 23.07 14.50
C GLU A 522 16.91 23.12 13.31
N ASN A 523 16.17 22.03 13.06
CA ASN A 523 15.38 21.87 11.83
C ASN A 523 13.87 21.68 12.09
N GLY A 524 13.45 21.58 13.34
CA GLY A 524 12.07 21.30 13.73
C GLY A 524 11.77 19.81 13.94
N PRO A 525 10.52 19.49 14.34
CA PRO A 525 10.14 18.14 14.76
C PRO A 525 10.19 17.13 13.62
N PHE A 526 10.48 15.87 13.97
CA PHE A 526 10.34 14.76 13.03
C PHE A 526 8.87 14.54 12.65
N PRO A 527 8.56 14.22 11.37
CA PRO A 527 7.21 13.85 10.95
C PRO A 527 6.63 12.65 11.69
N VAL A 528 7.51 11.73 12.12
CA VAL A 528 7.20 10.58 12.96
C VAL A 528 7.93 10.76 14.28
N SER A 529 7.21 10.78 15.39
CA SER A 529 7.78 11.09 16.71
C SER A 529 8.65 9.97 17.29
N SER A 530 8.54 8.74 16.78
CA SER A 530 9.34 7.62 17.27
C SER A 530 10.80 7.78 16.83
N LYS A 531 11.72 7.56 17.77
CA LYS A 531 13.17 7.53 17.54
C LYS A 531 13.66 6.12 17.88
N PRO A 532 13.65 5.17 16.93
CA PRO A 532 13.89 3.76 17.23
C PRO A 532 15.39 3.53 17.50
N LEU A 533 15.76 3.62 18.78
CA LEU A 533 17.14 3.48 19.30
C LEU A 533 17.21 2.39 20.38
N ASP A 534 16.38 1.36 20.24
CA ASP A 534 16.42 0.18 21.10
C ASP A 534 17.76 -0.55 20.98
N LEU A 535 18.36 -0.55 19.78
CA LEU A 535 19.64 -1.19 19.44
C LEU A 535 19.60 -2.71 19.71
N LYS A 536 18.58 -3.37 19.16
CA LYS A 536 18.33 -4.81 19.28
C LYS A 536 18.76 -5.52 18.00
N HIS A 537 19.09 -6.82 18.10
CA HIS A 537 19.47 -7.62 16.92
C HIS A 537 20.66 -7.03 16.13
N LEU A 538 21.68 -6.58 16.86
CA LEU A 538 22.89 -6.01 16.28
C LEU A 538 23.70 -7.10 15.55
N LYS A 539 24.31 -6.72 14.44
CA LYS A 539 25.28 -7.52 13.69
C LYS A 539 26.52 -6.70 13.41
N LEU A 540 27.65 -7.40 13.28
CA LEU A 540 28.90 -6.82 12.82
C LEU A 540 29.19 -7.29 11.40
N VAL A 541 29.59 -6.34 10.57
CA VAL A 541 29.97 -6.56 9.17
C VAL A 541 31.39 -6.07 8.99
N VAL A 542 32.21 -6.83 8.27
CA VAL A 542 33.60 -6.46 7.99
C VAL A 542 33.92 -6.60 6.51
N PHE A 543 34.67 -5.65 5.97
CA PHE A 543 35.18 -5.68 4.60
C PHE A 543 36.47 -4.85 4.48
N ILE A 544 37.26 -5.13 3.44
CA ILE A 544 38.53 -4.45 3.10
C ILE A 544 38.39 -3.76 1.75
#